data_AF-A0A2G9N2R8-F1
#
_entry.id   AF-A0A2G9N2R8-F1
#
_cell.length_a   1.000
_cell.length_b   1.000
_cell.length_c   1.000
_cell.angle_alpha   90.00
_cell.angle_beta   90.00
_cell.angle_gamma   90.00
#
_symmetry.space_group_name_H-M   'P 1'
#
loop_
_entity.id
_entity.type
_entity.pdbx_description
1 polymer ?
#
loop_
_entity_poly.entity_id
_entity_poly.type
_entity_poly.pdbx_seq_one_letter_code
_entity_poly.pdbx_strand_id
1 'polypeptide(L)'
;MGIKTQEEKEFLISARKEIGPGVTNAPVWILQKAGKRIWNKKGHRHWRSTNLGLLFKKKQVEQGKKQNVKKIKKGKRHKSKGKGGQ
;
A
#
# COMPACT_ATOMS: atom_id res chain seq x y z
N MET A 1 3.40 19.13 -12.48
CA MET A 1 3.82 17.87 -11.83
C MET A 1 4.96 18.19 -10.88
N GLY A 2 4.81 17.88 -9.58
CA GLY A 2 5.84 18.23 -8.58
C GLY A 2 7.11 17.40 -8.74
N ILE A 3 8.27 18.01 -8.49
CA ILE A 3 9.56 17.33 -8.47
C ILE A 3 9.57 16.34 -7.29
N LYS A 4 9.80 15.06 -7.57
CA LYS A 4 9.90 14.02 -6.54
C LYS A 4 11.25 14.12 -5.84
N THR A 5 11.22 14.01 -4.51
CA THR A 5 12.44 13.93 -3.68
C THR A 5 13.20 12.64 -3.96
N GLN A 6 14.50 12.61 -3.65
CA GLN A 6 15.34 11.43 -3.84
C GLN A 6 14.82 10.22 -3.04
N GLU A 7 14.42 10.42 -1.78
CA GLU A 7 13.83 9.37 -0.94
C GLU A 7 12.55 8.79 -1.55
N GLU A 8 11.69 9.64 -2.11
CA GLU A 8 10.45 9.20 -2.75
C GLU A 8 10.74 8.38 -4.01
N LYS A 9 11.76 8.75 -4.79
CA LYS A 9 12.20 7.98 -5.96
C LYS A 9 12.70 6.59 -5.55
N GLU A 10 13.55 6.51 -4.55
CA GLU A 10 14.10 5.24 -4.04
C GLU A 10 13.00 4.33 -3.47
N PHE A 11 12.03 4.90 -2.76
CA PHE A 11 10.86 4.16 -2.31
C PHE A 11 10.03 3.60 -3.48
N LEU A 12 9.79 4.40 -4.52
CA LEU A 12 9.02 3.94 -5.68
C LEU A 12 9.75 2.85 -6.46
N ILE A 13 11.08 2.95 -6.59
CA ILE A 13 11.92 1.94 -7.25
C ILE A 13 11.91 0.64 -6.43
N SER A 14 12.11 0.70 -5.12
CA SER A 14 12.10 -0.48 -4.24
C SER A 14 10.72 -1.15 -4.21
N ALA A 15 9.64 -0.37 -4.10
CA ALA A 15 8.27 -0.89 -4.16
C ALA A 15 7.99 -1.60 -5.49
N ARG A 16 8.51 -1.08 -6.61
CA ARG A 16 8.38 -1.73 -7.92
C ARG A 16 9.13 -3.06 -8.00
N LYS A 17 10.36 -3.12 -7.46
CA LYS A 17 11.16 -4.35 -7.39
C LYS A 17 10.48 -5.42 -6.52
N GLU A 18 9.87 -5.03 -5.40
CA GLU A 18 9.15 -5.94 -4.51
C GLU A 18 7.87 -6.51 -5.15
N ILE A 19 7.20 -5.72 -5.99
CA ILE A 19 5.96 -6.16 -6.66
C ILE A 19 6.25 -7.16 -7.78
N GLY A 20 7.33 -6.99 -8.55
CA GLY A 20 7.77 -7.94 -9.59
C GLY A 20 6.75 -8.23 -10.72
N PRO A 21 7.19 -8.63 -11.92
CA PRO A 21 6.30 -9.20 -12.92
C PRO A 21 6.05 -10.69 -12.63
N GLY A 22 4.79 -11.12 -12.50
CA GLY A 22 4.42 -12.54 -12.46
C GLY A 22 3.28 -12.91 -11.50
N VAL A 23 2.53 -13.95 -11.89
CA VAL A 23 1.43 -14.56 -11.10
C VAL A 23 1.96 -15.16 -9.78
N THR A 24 3.21 -15.62 -9.81
CA THR A 24 3.96 -16.11 -8.66
C THR A 24 5.30 -15.38 -8.64
N ASN A 25 5.49 -14.43 -7.73
CA ASN A 25 6.80 -13.77 -7.52
C ASN A 25 7.87 -14.72 -6.95
N ALA A 26 7.51 -15.98 -6.68
CA ALA A 26 8.42 -16.97 -6.16
C ALA A 26 9.26 -17.56 -7.30
N PRO A 27 10.60 -17.59 -7.17
CA PRO A 27 11.47 -18.37 -8.04
C PRO A 27 11.04 -19.83 -8.15
N VAL A 28 11.30 -20.45 -9.31
CA VAL A 28 10.91 -21.83 -9.62
C VAL A 28 11.41 -22.83 -8.57
N TRP A 29 12.65 -22.66 -8.08
CA TRP A 29 13.22 -23.54 -7.06
C TRP A 29 12.44 -23.52 -5.73
N ILE A 30 11.83 -22.39 -5.37
CA ILE A 30 11.00 -22.29 -4.15
C ILE A 30 9.69 -23.04 -4.36
N LEU A 31 9.10 -22.95 -5.56
CA LEU A 31 7.89 -23.69 -5.93
C LEU A 31 8.16 -25.20 -5.91
N GLN A 32 9.30 -25.63 -6.43
CA GLN A 32 9.75 -27.03 -6.42
C GLN A 32 9.98 -27.54 -5.00
N LYS A 33 10.67 -26.76 -4.15
CA LYS A 33 10.93 -27.13 -2.74
C LYS A 33 9.65 -27.20 -1.90
N ALA A 34 8.69 -26.31 -2.15
CA ALA A 34 7.43 -26.27 -1.41
C ALA A 34 6.40 -27.31 -1.88
N GLY A 35 6.59 -27.91 -3.07
CA GLY A 35 5.66 -28.86 -3.67
C GLY A 35 4.29 -28.28 -4.04
N LYS A 36 4.14 -26.95 -4.04
CA LYS A 36 2.86 -26.27 -4.28
C LYS A 36 3.04 -24.92 -4.95
N ARG A 37 1.98 -24.47 -5.64
CA ARG A 37 1.93 -23.11 -6.22
C ARG A 37 1.87 -22.08 -5.10
N ILE A 38 2.86 -21.17 -5.05
CA ILE A 38 2.89 -20.06 -4.08
C ILE A 38 2.27 -18.84 -4.74
N TRP A 39 1.07 -18.50 -4.29
CA TRP A 39 0.31 -17.37 -4.82
C TRP A 39 0.92 -16.01 -4.45
N ASN A 40 1.09 -15.13 -5.45
CA ASN A 40 1.49 -13.76 -5.21
C ASN A 40 0.29 -12.90 -4.78
N LYS A 41 0.10 -12.75 -3.46
CA LYS A 41 -0.92 -11.85 -2.90
C LYS A 41 -0.76 -10.38 -3.33
N LYS A 42 0.43 -9.98 -3.80
CA LYS A 42 0.75 -8.62 -4.28
C LYS A 42 0.68 -8.48 -5.80
N GLY A 43 0.48 -9.57 -6.55
CA GLY A 43 0.53 -9.60 -8.02
C GLY A 43 -0.66 -8.92 -8.72
N HIS A 44 -1.81 -8.80 -8.04
CA HIS A 44 -2.97 -8.08 -8.55
C HIS A 44 -2.90 -6.56 -8.37
N ARG A 45 -1.74 -6.03 -7.97
CA ARG A 45 -1.54 -4.58 -7.86
C ARG A 45 -1.37 -3.98 -9.24
N HIS A 46 -2.41 -3.31 -9.72
CA HIS A 46 -2.34 -2.49 -10.91
C HIS A 46 -1.83 -1.09 -10.55
N TRP A 47 -1.10 -0.45 -11.46
CA TRP A 47 -0.52 0.89 -11.21
C TRP A 47 -1.60 1.93 -10.87
N ARG A 48 -2.80 1.79 -11.44
CA ARG A 48 -3.93 2.70 -11.21
C ARG A 48 -4.68 2.43 -9.90
N SER A 49 -4.67 1.19 -9.41
CA SER A 49 -5.33 0.80 -8.14
C SER A 49 -4.40 0.89 -6.93
N THR A 50 -3.09 0.97 -7.15
CA THR A 50 -2.08 0.98 -6.08
C THR A 50 -1.58 2.39 -5.82
N ASN A 51 -2.10 3.04 -4.78
CA ASN A 51 -1.63 4.38 -4.39
C ASN A 51 -0.33 4.29 -3.56
N LEU A 52 0.81 4.15 -4.23
CA LEU A 52 2.14 4.07 -3.60
C LEU A 52 2.49 5.36 -2.82
N GLY A 53 1.98 6.52 -3.25
CA GLY A 53 2.20 7.79 -2.54
C GLY A 53 1.59 7.81 -1.14
N LEU A 54 0.41 7.21 -0.94
CA LEU A 54 -0.17 7.04 0.40
C LEU A 54 0.64 6.09 1.29
N LEU A 55 1.20 5.02 0.71
CA LEU A 55 2.07 4.09 1.43
C LEU A 55 3.37 4.78 1.87
N PHE A 56 3.97 5.60 1.02
CA PHE A 56 5.15 6.39 1.37
C PHE A 56 4.86 7.36 2.53
N LYS A 57 3.72 8.07 2.46
CA LYS A 57 3.29 8.96 3.54
C LYS A 57 3.08 8.22 4.86
N LYS A 58 2.49 7.03 4.85
CA LYS A 58 2.33 6.18 6.04
C LYS A 58 3.68 5.75 6.61
N LYS A 59 4.60 5.24 5.76
CA LYS A 59 5.95 4.85 6.20
C LYS A 59 6.73 6.02 6.79
N GLN A 60 6.62 7.20 6.21
CA GLN A 60 7.27 8.42 6.73
C GLN A 60 6.70 8.86 8.10
N VAL A 61 5.42 8.60 8.36
CA VAL A 61 4.79 8.81 9.69
C VAL A 61 5.26 7.77 10.70
N GLU A 62 5.32 6.48 10.30
CA GLU A 62 5.83 5.39 11.15
C GLU A 62 7.31 5.57 11.53
N GLN A 63 8.12 6.08 10.60
CA GLN A 63 9.53 6.40 10.85
C GLN A 63 9.74 7.68 11.68
N GLY A 64 8.67 8.33 12.15
CA GLY A 64 8.76 9.54 12.98
C GLY A 64 9.24 10.80 12.26
N LYS A 65 9.52 10.74 10.95
CA LYS A 65 9.97 11.89 10.14
C LYS A 65 8.89 12.99 9.99
N LYS A 66 7.62 12.66 10.26
CA LYS A 66 6.50 13.62 10.27
C LYS A 66 5.85 13.77 11.64
N GLN A 67 6.60 14.20 12.64
CA GLN A 67 6.02 14.71 13.89
C GLN A 67 5.49 16.15 13.71
N ASN A 68 4.40 16.35 12.96
CA ASN A 68 3.45 17.45 13.22
C ASN A 68 2.16 17.37 12.38
N VAL A 69 1.58 16.19 12.18
CA VAL A 69 0.21 16.16 11.62
C VAL A 69 -0.75 16.50 12.77
N LYS A 70 -1.10 17.79 12.88
CA LYS A 70 -2.17 18.29 13.75
C LYS A 70 -3.32 17.27 13.71
N LYS A 71 -3.66 16.69 14.86
CA LYS A 71 -4.81 15.80 15.01
C LYS A 71 -6.05 16.56 14.56
N ILE A 72 -6.49 16.36 13.30
CA ILE A 72 -7.77 16.86 12.84
C ILE A 72 -8.81 16.16 13.72
N LYS A 73 -9.44 16.92 14.61
CA LYS A 73 -10.49 16.44 15.51
C LYS A 73 -11.54 15.73 14.65
N LYS A 74 -11.72 14.42 14.85
CA LYS A 74 -12.84 13.67 14.28
C LYS A 74 -14.13 14.30 14.82
N GLY A 75 -14.81 15.09 13.99
CA GLY A 75 -16.16 15.55 14.28
C GLY A 75 -17.07 14.36 14.57
N LYS A 76 -17.91 14.48 15.60
CA LYS A 76 -18.95 13.51 15.97
C LYS A 76 -19.72 13.07 14.72
N ARG A 77 -19.64 11.78 14.38
CA ARG A 77 -20.59 11.19 13.42
C ARG A 77 -21.97 11.23 14.08
N HIS A 78 -22.85 12.12 13.60
CA HIS A 78 -24.25 12.04 13.94
C HIS A 78 -24.80 10.71 13.40
N LYS A 79 -25.22 9.82 14.32
CA LYS A 79 -26.00 8.63 14.01
C LYS A 79 -27.35 9.14 13.47
N SER A 80 -27.58 9.06 12.16
CA SER A 80 -28.94 9.20 11.63
C SER A 80 -29.74 7.99 12.12
N LYS A 81 -30.62 8.22 13.10
CA LYS A 81 -31.67 7.27 13.49
C LYS A 81 -32.83 7.40 12.50
N GLY A 82 -33.38 6.26 12.07
CA GLY A 82 -34.69 6.13 11.43
C GLY A 82 -34.66 6.24 9.91
N LYS A 83 -35.42 5.46 9.15
CA LYS A 83 -36.68 4.78 9.46
C LYS A 83 -36.74 3.40 8.81
N GLY A 84 -37.33 2.43 9.52
CA GLY A 84 -37.87 1.23 8.91
C GLY A 84 -39.00 1.58 7.95
N GLY A 85 -39.19 0.74 6.94
CA GLY A 85 -40.25 0.87 5.97
C GLY A 85 -40.44 -0.43 5.23
N GLN A 86 -41.48 -1.16 5.70
CA GLN A 86 -42.31 -2.19 5.06
C GLN A 86 -41.61 -3.40 4.44
#